data_AF-A0A952AD41-F1
#
_entry.id   AF-A0A952AD41-F1
#
_cell.length_a   1.000
_cell.length_b   1.000
_cell.length_c   1.000
_cell.angle_alpha   90.00
_cell.angle_beta   90.00
_cell.angle_gamma   90.00
#
_symmetry.space_group_name_H-M   'P 1'
#
loop_
_entity.id
_entity.type
_entity.pdbx_description
1 polymer ?
#
loop_
_entity_poly.entity_id
_entity_poly.type
_entity_poly.pdbx_seq_one_letter_code
_entity_poly.pdbx_strand_id
1 'polypeptide(L)' 'MEPELKEYLRRLLFTISIVCTWFITNTAVGIKMGYAFWSEKFTMQNALFYLWLLFSIIIAFILIKKIWQKSIRFNN' A
#
# COMPACT_ATOMS: atom_id res chain seq x y z
N MET A 1 8.74 19.85 19.26
CA MET A 1 8.62 18.37 19.28
C MET A 1 10.01 17.79 19.41
N GLU A 2 10.16 16.78 20.25
CA GLU A 2 11.38 15.96 20.30
C GLU A 2 11.69 15.40 18.90
N PRO A 3 12.95 15.44 18.46
CA PRO A 3 13.34 15.03 17.11
C PRO A 3 12.95 13.57 16.80
N GLU A 4 12.93 12.73 17.81
CA GLU A 4 12.58 11.31 17.73
C GLU A 4 11.08 11.10 17.52
N LEU A 5 10.25 11.82 18.28
CA LEU A 5 8.79 11.80 18.09
C LEU A 5 8.42 12.33 16.70
N LYS A 6 9.09 13.38 16.23
CA LYS A 6 8.89 13.92 14.87
C LYS A 6 9.23 12.87 13.81
N GLU A 7 10.32 12.14 13.98
CA GLU A 7 10.72 11.07 13.05
C GLU A 7 9.73 9.91 13.05
N TYR A 8 9.25 9.51 14.22
CA TYR A 8 8.22 8.48 14.35
C TYR A 8 6.93 8.86 13.64
N LEU A 9 6.37 10.05 13.92
CA LEU A 9 5.15 10.53 13.28
C LEU A 9 5.32 10.66 11.77
N ARG A 10 6.51 11.09 11.30
CA ARG A 10 6.81 11.15 9.86
C ARG A 10 6.71 9.77 9.21
N ARG A 11 7.27 8.73 9.82
CA ARG A 11 7.20 7.35 9.31
C ARG A 11 5.79 6.78 9.35
N LEU A 12 5.04 7.11 10.40
CA LEU A 12 3.63 6.77 10.51
C LEU A 12 2.84 7.40 9.35
N LEU A 13 2.99 8.70 9.12
CA LEU A 13 2.34 9.42 8.04
C LEU A 13 2.71 8.82 6.68
N PHE A 14 3.98 8.50 6.43
CA PHE A 14 4.38 7.83 5.19
C PHE A 14 3.74 6.44 5.04
N THR A 15 3.64 5.67 6.12
CA THR A 15 2.97 4.36 6.11
C THR A 15 1.49 4.51 5.74
N ILE A 16 0.78 5.44 6.38
CA ILE A 16 -0.62 5.75 6.09
C ILE A 16 -0.77 6.19 4.64
N SER A 17 0.06 7.11 4.17
CA SER A 17 0.04 7.60 2.78
C SER A 17 0.24 6.48 1.76
N ILE A 18 1.16 5.53 2.01
CA ILE A 18 1.37 4.37 1.14
C ILE A 18 0.13 3.50 1.09
N VAL A 19 -0.45 3.17 2.26
CA VAL A 19 -1.65 2.33 2.34
C VAL A 19 -2.85 3.01 1.67
N CYS A 20 -3.08 4.29 1.94
CA CYS A 20 -4.16 5.06 1.33
C CYS A 20 -3.98 5.15 -0.19
N THR A 21 -2.76 5.42 -0.68
CA THR A 21 -2.47 5.46 -2.12
C THR A 21 -2.75 4.10 -2.76
N TRP A 22 -2.24 3.01 -2.15
CA TRP A 22 -2.48 1.65 -2.63
C TRP A 22 -3.99 1.34 -2.68
N PHE A 23 -4.74 1.73 -1.65
CA PHE A 23 -6.18 1.51 -1.60
C PHE A 23 -6.92 2.31 -2.68
N ILE A 24 -6.65 3.62 -2.81
CA ILE A 24 -7.29 4.49 -3.80
C ILE A 24 -7.00 3.99 -5.22
N THR A 25 -5.75 3.66 -5.53
CA THR A 25 -5.39 3.18 -6.87
C THR A 25 -6.09 1.86 -7.19
N ASN A 26 -6.05 0.87 -6.29
CA ASN A 26 -6.63 -0.44 -6.58
C ASN A 26 -8.16 -0.43 -6.55
N THR A 27 -8.79 0.38 -5.70
CA THR A 27 -10.25 0.56 -5.74
C THR A 27 -10.69 1.33 -6.97
N ALA A 28 -9.97 2.39 -7.37
CA ALA A 28 -10.27 3.10 -8.61
C ALA A 28 -10.15 2.18 -9.82
N VAL A 29 -9.07 1.40 -9.95
CA VAL A 29 -8.89 0.48 -11.07
C VAL A 29 -9.90 -0.68 -11.00
N GLY A 30 -10.03 -1.32 -9.84
CA GLY A 30 -10.87 -2.50 -9.66
C GLY A 30 -12.37 -2.21 -9.77
N ILE A 31 -12.84 -1.11 -9.19
CA ILE A 31 -14.25 -0.74 -9.18
C ILE A 31 -14.64 0.01 -10.44
N LYS A 32 -13.89 1.07 -10.82
CA LYS A 32 -14.27 1.94 -11.95
C LYS A 32 -14.18 1.22 -13.29
N MET A 33 -13.19 0.34 -13.46
CA MET A 33 -13.04 -0.44 -14.70
C MET A 33 -13.75 -1.80 -14.64
N GLY A 34 -14.40 -2.13 -13.51
CA GLY A 34 -15.13 -3.38 -13.35
C GLY A 34 -14.27 -4.64 -13.23
N TYR A 35 -12.94 -4.53 -13.26
CA TYR A 35 -12.03 -5.69 -13.23
C TYR A 35 -12.08 -6.49 -11.92
N ALA A 36 -12.54 -5.88 -10.83
CA ALA A 36 -12.71 -6.56 -9.55
C ALA A 36 -14.01 -7.41 -9.47
N PHE A 37 -14.97 -7.20 -10.37
CA PHE A 37 -16.26 -7.88 -10.34
C PHE A 37 -16.34 -8.96 -11.41
N TRP A 38 -16.91 -10.11 -11.04
CA TRP A 38 -17.22 -11.18 -11.98
C TRP A 38 -18.67 -11.02 -12.39
N SER A 39 -18.93 -10.47 -13.58
CA SER A 39 -20.31 -10.23 -14.04
C SER A 39 -21.02 -11.54 -14.40
N GLU A 40 -20.42 -12.34 -15.28
CA GLU A 40 -20.99 -13.63 -15.73
C GLU A 40 -19.94 -14.73 -15.98
N LYS A 41 -18.75 -14.37 -16.45
CA LYS A 41 -17.61 -15.28 -16.63
C LYS A 41 -16.32 -14.60 -16.21
N PHE A 42 -15.40 -15.39 -15.65
CA PHE A 42 -14.06 -14.92 -15.34
C PHE A 42 -13.32 -14.58 -16.64
N THR A 43 -12.87 -13.33 -16.78
CA THR A 43 -12.15 -12.87 -17.98
C THR A 43 -10.65 -12.74 -17.69
N MET A 44 -9.85 -12.67 -18.76
CA MET A 44 -8.40 -12.43 -18.67
C MET A 44 -8.06 -11.11 -17.95
N GLN A 45 -8.94 -10.10 -18.04
CA GLN A 45 -8.75 -8.81 -17.36
C GLN A 45 -8.87 -8.95 -15.83
N ASN A 46 -9.81 -9.78 -15.36
CA ASN A 46 -9.93 -10.11 -13.94
C ASN A 46 -8.64 -10.80 -13.45
N ALA A 47 -8.15 -11.80 -14.19
CA ALA A 47 -6.92 -12.52 -13.85
C ALA A 47 -5.71 -11.59 -13.73
N LEU A 48 -5.52 -10.70 -14.72
CA LEU A 48 -4.44 -9.73 -14.72
C LEU A 48 -4.58 -8.74 -13.55
N PHE A 49 -5.79 -8.30 -13.24
CA PHE A 49 -6.05 -7.44 -12.08
C PHE A 49 -5.69 -8.11 -10.75
N TYR A 50 -6.07 -9.38 -10.53
CA TYR A 50 -5.70 -10.07 -9.30
C TYR A 50 -4.19 -10.34 -9.19
N LEU A 51 -3.50 -10.66 -10.29
CA LEU A 51 -2.05 -10.77 -10.31
C LEU A 51 -1.39 -9.43 -9.96
N TRP A 52 -1.89 -8.33 -10.53
CA TRP A 52 -1.45 -6.98 -10.19
C TRP A 52 -1.73 -6.63 -8.72
N LEU A 53 -2.90 -7.00 -8.19
CA LEU A 53 -3.28 -6.75 -6.81
C LEU A 53 -2.33 -7.46 -5.83
N LEU A 54 -2.03 -8.74 -6.08
CA LEU A 54 -1.06 -9.53 -5.31
C LEU A 54 0.36 -8.96 -5.41
N PHE A 55 0.78 -8.56 -6.61
CA PHE A 55 2.10 -7.98 -6.79
C PHE A 55 2.23 -6.61 -6.09
N SER A 56 1.22 -5.75 -6.24
CA SER A 56 1.23 -4.40 -5.67
C SER A 56 1.15 -4.41 -4.14
N ILE A 57 0.42 -5.35 -3.52
CA ILE A 57 0.40 -5.47 -2.06
C ILE A 57 1.75 -5.91 -1.51
N ILE A 58 2.45 -6.83 -2.20
CA ILE A 58 3.82 -7.24 -1.84
C ILE A 58 4.76 -6.02 -1.90
N ILE A 59 4.67 -5.20 -2.94
CA ILE A 59 5.44 -3.95 -3.04
C ILE A 59 5.13 -3.01 -1.86
N ALA A 60 3.85 -2.79 -1.55
CA ALA A 60 3.46 -1.93 -0.43
C ALA A 60 4.06 -2.42 0.90
N PHE A 61 4.01 -3.73 1.16
CA PHE A 61 4.66 -4.33 2.33
C PHE A 61 6.17 -4.13 2.36
N ILE A 62 6.86 -4.29 1.23
CA ILE A 62 8.31 -4.06 1.13
C ILE A 62 8.66 -2.60 1.43
N LEU A 63 7.88 -1.65 0.91
CA LEU A 63 8.09 -0.21 1.15
C LEU A 63 7.91 0.13 2.63
N ILE A 64 6.84 -0.36 3.25
CA ILE A 64 6.59 -0.17 4.68
C ILE A 64 7.72 -0.80 5.49
N LYS A 65 8.11 -2.05 5.18
CA LYS A 65 9.24 -2.72 5.85
C LYS A 65 10.52 -1.87 5.79
N LYS A 66 10.84 -1.29 4.64
CA LYS A 66 12.01 -0.40 4.48
C LYS A 66 11.93 0.85 5.36
N ILE A 67 10.76 1.45 5.54
CA ILE A 67 10.55 2.62 6.41
C ILE A 67 10.87 2.27 7.87
N TRP A 68 10.42 1.10 8.32
CA TRP A 68 10.55 0.68 9.71
C TRP A 68 11.86 -0.05 10.03
N GLN A 69 12.59 -0.53 9.02
CA GLN A 69 13.90 -1.17 9.19
C GLN A 69 14.98 -0.22 9.75
N LYS A 70 14.85 1.08 9.52
CA LYS A 70 15.82 2.06 10.06
C LYS A 70 15.54 2.23 11.56
N SER A 71 16.47 1.89 12.45
CA SER A 71 16.24 2.12 13.88
C SER A 71 16.07 3.61 14.19
N ILE A 72 15.18 3.93 15.13
CA ILE A 72 15.10 5.26 15.76
C ILE A 72 15.97 5.13 17.00
N ARG A 73 17.08 5.87 17.06
CA ARG A 73 17.90 5.92 18.28
C ARG A 73 17.24 6.94 19.20
N PHE A 74 16.73 6.46 20.33
CA PHE A 74 16.28 7.30 21.43
C PHE A 74 17.51 7.63 22.27
N ASN A 75 17.92 8.90 22.28
CA ASN A 75 19.03 9.35 23.13
C ASN A 75 18.42 9.64 24.51
N ASN A 76 18.53 8.67 25.42
CA ASN A 76 18.10 8.79 26.82
C ASN A 76 18.87 9.89 27.56
#